data_AF-S5LU21-F1
#
_entry.id   AF-S5LU21-F1
#
_cell.length_a   1.000
_cell.length_b   1.000
_cell.length_c   1.000
_cell.angle_alpha   90.00
_cell.angle_beta   90.00
_cell.angle_gamma   90.00
#
_symmetry.space_group_name_H-M   'P 1'
#
loop_
_entity.id
_entity.type
_entity.pdbx_description
1 polymer ?
#
loop_
_entity_poly.entity_id
_entity_poly.type
_entity_poly.pdbx_seq_one_letter_code
_entity_poly.pdbx_strand_id
1 'polypeptide(L)' 'MNEKNFNQILQEIKIISDKLNDSNTSMEESIELFKKGTELINEAKKQLLSLEGEVKKVLDDNKTEEF' A
#
# COMPACT_ATOMS: atom_id res chain seq x y z
N MET A 1 10.45 -12.89 6.68
CA MET A 1 9.66 -11.76 7.21
C MET A 1 8.26 -11.89 6.61
N ASN A 2 7.21 -11.82 7.41
CA ASN A 2 5.84 -11.89 6.91
C ASN A 2 5.54 -10.56 6.21
N GLU A 3 5.43 -10.54 4.89
CA GLU A 3 4.91 -9.37 4.17
C GLU A 3 3.50 -9.08 4.68
N LYS A 4 3.22 -7.81 4.99
CA LYS A 4 1.90 -7.40 5.45
C LYS A 4 0.93 -7.51 4.28
N ASN A 5 -0.24 -8.08 4.52
CA ASN A 5 -1.28 -8.08 3.49
C ASN A 5 -1.84 -6.66 3.29
N PHE A 6 -2.47 -6.44 2.15
CA PHE A 6 -2.99 -5.13 1.75
C PHE A 6 -3.87 -4.47 2.82
N ASN A 7 -4.76 -5.23 3.47
CA ASN A 7 -5.64 -4.71 4.52
C ASN A 7 -4.88 -4.25 5.76
N GLN A 8 -3.84 -4.98 6.16
CA GLN A 8 -2.97 -4.59 7.28
C GLN A 8 -2.22 -3.29 6.97
N ILE A 9 -1.73 -3.14 5.73
CA ILE A 9 -1.07 -1.92 5.29
C ILE A 9 -2.03 -0.72 5.34
N LEU A 10 -3.25 -0.89 4.83
CA LEU A 10 -4.27 0.17 4.90
C LEU A 10 -4.65 0.54 6.32
N GLN A 11 -4.75 -0.43 7.22
CA GLN A 11 -5.01 -0.17 8.64
C GLN A 11 -3.87 0.66 9.27
N GLU A 12 -2.61 0.34 8.98
CA GLU A 12 -1.48 1.11 9.49
C GLU A 12 -1.41 2.53 8.90
N ILE A 13 -1.70 2.70 7.61
CA ILE A 13 -1.81 4.02 6.99
C ILE A 13 -2.88 4.85 7.69
N LYS A 14 -4.03 4.25 7.99
CA LYS A 14 -5.10 4.93 8.73
C LYS A 14 -4.65 5.36 10.12
N ILE A 15 -4.02 4.47 10.88
CA ILE A 15 -3.49 4.79 12.22
C ILE A 15 -2.47 5.93 12.16
N ILE A 16 -1.57 5.92 11.16
CA ILE A 16 -0.61 7.00 10.94
C ILE A 16 -1.32 8.31 10.64
N SER A 17 -2.32 8.27 9.75
CA SER A 17 -3.13 9.45 9.41
C SER A 17 -3.87 10.00 10.65
N ASP A 18 -4.41 9.14 11.49
CA ASP A 18 -5.11 9.56 12.72
C ASP A 18 -4.11 10.24 13.67
N LYS A 19 -2.91 9.69 13.86
CA LYS A 19 -1.85 10.30 14.67
C LYS A 19 -1.35 11.62 14.12
N LEU A 20 -1.13 11.73 12.81
CA LEU A 20 -0.68 12.99 12.20
C LEU A 20 -1.69 14.14 12.36
N ASN A 21 -2.96 13.83 12.60
CA ASN A 21 -4.01 14.81 12.88
C ASN A 21 -4.24 15.04 14.39
N ASP A 22 -3.55 14.31 15.27
CA ASP A 22 -3.65 14.49 16.71
C ASP A 22 -2.78 15.67 17.16
N SER A 23 -3.39 16.63 17.86
CA SER A 23 -2.69 17.79 18.43
C SER A 23 -1.62 17.43 19.47
N ASN A 24 -1.63 16.21 19.99
CA ASN A 24 -0.64 15.72 20.95
C ASN A 24 0.61 15.11 20.27
N THR A 25 0.58 14.88 18.96
CA THR A 25 1.72 14.34 18.22
C THR A 25 2.78 15.42 18.04
N SER A 26 4.00 15.15 18.49
CA SER A 26 5.10 16.10 18.38
C SER A 26 5.54 16.28 16.92
N MET A 27 6.31 17.34 16.64
CA MET A 27 6.89 17.55 15.31
C MET A 27 7.84 16.41 14.93
N GLU A 28 8.67 15.95 15.86
CA GLU A 28 9.59 14.83 15.65
C GLU A 28 8.83 13.53 15.35
N GLU A 29 7.78 13.23 16.12
CA GLU A 29 6.94 12.05 15.85
C GLU A 29 6.24 12.19 14.49
N SER A 30 5.76 13.38 14.14
CA SER A 30 5.11 13.67 12.86
C SER A 30 6.03 13.39 11.66
N ILE A 31 7.32 13.76 11.76
CA ILE A 31 8.31 13.51 10.70
C ILE A 31 8.51 12.01 10.49
N GLU A 32 8.64 11.24 11.58
CA GLU A 32 8.83 9.79 11.50
C GLU A 32 7.56 9.07 11.01
N LEU A 33 6.39 9.50 11.47
CA LEU A 33 5.10 9.02 10.98
C LEU A 33 4.91 9.30 9.50
N PHE A 34 5.30 10.48 9.02
CA PHE A 34 5.22 10.84 7.60
C PHE A 34 6.12 9.96 6.73
N LYS A 35 7.38 9.73 7.14
CA LYS A 35 8.31 8.83 6.45
C LYS A 35 7.72 7.42 6.35
N LYS A 36 7.29 6.86 7.49
CA LYS A 36 6.68 5.53 7.56
C LYS A 36 5.42 5.45 6.71
N GLY A 37 4.56 6.46 6.77
CA GLY A 37 3.34 6.53 5.96
C GLY A 37 3.63 6.49 4.47
N THR A 38 4.66 7.23 4.02
CA THR A 38 5.10 7.24 2.63
C THR A 38 5.61 5.88 2.16
N GLU A 39 6.37 5.18 3.00
CA GLU A 39 6.84 3.82 2.71
C GLU A 39 5.67 2.84 2.56
N LEU A 40 4.70 2.87 3.47
CA LEU A 40 3.51 2.02 3.41
C LEU A 40 2.62 2.30 2.20
N ILE A 41 2.45 3.57 1.82
CA ILE A 41 1.72 3.95 0.60
C ILE A 41 2.41 3.37 -0.64
N ASN A 42 3.73 3.42 -0.69
CA ASN A 42 4.51 2.83 -1.79
C ASN A 42 4.37 1.30 -1.84
N GLU A 43 4.33 0.63 -0.69
CA GLU A 43 4.11 -0.81 -0.60
C GLU A 43 2.70 -1.19 -1.08
N ALA A 44 1.67 -0.49 -0.60
CA ALA A 44 0.28 -0.68 -1.05
C ALA A 44 0.14 -0.50 -2.57
N LYS A 45 0.78 0.54 -3.12
CA LYS A 45 0.79 0.80 -4.56
C LYS A 45 1.44 -0.34 -5.35
N LYS A 46 2.56 -0.89 -4.86
CA LYS A 46 3.23 -2.03 -5.50
C LYS A 46 2.34 -3.27 -5.52
N GLN A 47 1.65 -3.58 -4.41
CA GLN A 47 0.74 -4.72 -4.35
C GLN A 47 -0.41 -4.60 -5.37
N LEU A 48 -1.00 -3.41 -5.50
CA LEU A 48 -2.05 -3.17 -6.51
C LEU A 48 -1.54 -3.29 -7.94
N LEU A 49 -0.35 -2.74 -8.24
CA LEU A 49 0.24 -2.83 -9.57
C LEU A 49 0.61 -4.28 -9.93
N SER A 50 1.05 -5.10 -8.96
CA SER A 50 1.31 -6.52 -9.19
C SER A 50 0.01 -7.24 -9.59
N LEU A 51 -1.05 -7.05 -8.80
CA LEU A 51 -2.36 -7.65 -9.08
C LEU A 51 -2.92 -7.19 -10.43
N GLU A 52 -2.80 -5.92 -10.77
CA GLU A 52 -3.20 -5.40 -12.08
C GLU A 52 -2.42 -6.09 -13.22
N GLY A 53 -1.11 -6.26 -13.06
CA GLY A 53 -0.25 -6.95 -14.02
C GLY A 53 -0.62 -8.43 -14.20
N GLU A 54 -0.90 -9.13 -13.10
CA GLU A 54 -1.37 -10.52 -13.11
C GLU A 54 -2.71 -10.65 -13.85
N VAL A 55 -3.67 -9.77 -13.56
CA VAL A 55 -4.96 -9.74 -14.26
C VAL A 55 -4.79 -9.47 -15.75
N LYS A 56 -3.96 -8.50 -16.13
CA LYS A 56 -3.66 -8.20 -17.55
C LYS A 56 -3.07 -9.41 -18.25
N LYS A 57 -2.09 -10.08 -17.63
CA LYS A 57 -1.47 -11.27 -18.20
C LYS A 57 -2.49 -12.38 -18.44
N VAL A 58 -3.36 -12.65 -17.46
CA VAL A 58 -4.43 -13.65 -17.62
C VAL A 58 -5.38 -13.27 -18.76
N LEU A 59 -5.75 -12.00 -18.89
CA LEU A 59 -6.62 -11.54 -19.98
C LEU A 59 -5.95 -11.65 -21.35
N ASP A 60 -4.64 -11.39 -21.44
CA ASP A 60 -3.89 -11.52 -22.69
C ASP A 60 -3.66 -12.99 -23.06
N ASP A 61 -3.32 -13.85 -22.10
CA ASP A 61 -3.14 -15.29 -22.30
C ASP A 61 -4.46 -15.96 -22.79
N ASN A 62 -5.62 -15.55 -22.26
CA ASN A 62 -6.93 -16.02 -22.70
C ASN A 62 -7.35 -15.50 -24.10
N LYS A 63 -6.72 -14.43 -24.62
CA LYS A 63 -6.98 -13.93 -25.98
C LYS A 63 -6.16 -14.66 -27.04
N THR A 64 -5.04 -15.28 -26.65
CA THR A 64 -4.19 -16.07 -27.55
C THR A 64 -4.76 -17.46 -27.89
N GLU A 65 -5.93 -17.84 -27.35
CA GLU A 65 -6.66 -19.07 -27.70
C GLU A 65 -7.75 -18.87 -28.78
N GLU A 66 -7.77 -17.75 -29.51
CA GLU A 66 -8.54 -17.67 -30.77
C GLU A 66 -7.69 -18.15 -31.96
N PHE A 67 -8.07 -19.34 -32.45
CA PHE A 67 -7.62 -20.13 -33.60
C PHE A 67 -6.85 -19.43 -34.74
#